data_AF-C5BIW2-F1
#
_entry.id   AF-C5BIW2-F1
#
_cell.length_a   1.000
_cell.length_b   1.000
_cell.length_c   1.000
_cell.angle_alpha   90.00
_cell.angle_beta   90.00
_cell.angle_gamma   90.00
#
_symmetry.space_group_name_H-M   'P 1'
#
loop_
_entity.id
_entity.type
_entity.pdbx_description
1 polymer ?
#
loop_
_entity_poly.entity_id
_entity_poly.type
_entity_poly.pdbx_seq_one_letter_code
_entity_poly.pdbx_strand_id
1 'polypeptide(L)'
;MLDWLVDFFQHDTFVVLGGISCIILIFSVLLAICNQWVYSRNILLVLFRLGRALARRKVVIVANAECSPDIKNVLLDSDFFAEKNITKISRWDIENLKGATLIIAHYKTVADDLPEIIGALKSNTDKRYALIVYAPTDQGRVSDEHMTLINQKRNTTLVNMRGRLLSDAFVYMMTT
;
A
#
# COMPACT_ATOMS: atom_id res chain seq x y z
N MET A 1 20.39 -47.78 -44.89
CA MET A 1 21.24 -46.76 -44.21
C MET A 1 20.49 -46.05 -43.09
N LEU A 2 19.15 -46.03 -43.10
CA LEU A 2 18.36 -45.55 -41.95
C LEU A 2 18.18 -46.63 -40.87
N ASP A 3 18.18 -47.91 -41.25
CA ASP A 3 17.78 -49.01 -40.35
C ASP A 3 18.75 -49.24 -39.20
N TRP A 4 20.06 -49.11 -39.43
CA TRP A 4 21.07 -49.23 -38.37
C TRP A 4 20.94 -48.13 -37.31
N LEU A 5 20.47 -46.95 -37.71
CA LEU A 5 20.23 -45.80 -36.83
C LEU A 5 19.00 -46.05 -35.95
N VAL A 6 17.95 -46.61 -36.54
CA VAL A 6 16.74 -47.01 -35.80
C VAL A 6 17.07 -48.10 -34.78
N ASP A 7 17.80 -49.14 -35.18
CA ASP A 7 18.22 -50.23 -34.27
C ASP A 7 19.11 -49.71 -33.12
N PHE A 8 20.02 -48.78 -33.40
CA PHE A 8 20.88 -48.18 -32.38
C PHE A 8 20.07 -47.44 -31.30
N PHE A 9 19.04 -46.67 -31.70
CA PHE A 9 18.17 -45.95 -30.76
C PHE A 9 17.12 -46.84 -30.08
N GLN A 10 16.85 -48.03 -30.62
CA GLN A 10 15.93 -49.01 -30.02
C GLN A 10 16.60 -49.92 -28.99
N HIS A 11 17.92 -49.81 -28.78
CA HIS A 11 18.59 -50.56 -27.73
C HIS A 11 17.98 -50.23 -26.35
N ASP A 12 17.70 -51.26 -25.54
CA ASP A 12 16.95 -51.17 -24.28
C ASP A 12 17.47 -50.06 -23.34
N THR A 13 18.78 -49.83 -23.35
CA THR A 13 19.45 -48.78 -22.56
C THR A 13 18.99 -47.36 -22.94
N PHE A 14 18.86 -47.06 -24.23
CA PHE A 14 18.43 -45.74 -24.70
C PHE A 14 16.94 -45.54 -24.49
N VAL A 15 16.13 -46.59 -24.63
CA VAL A 15 14.69 -46.53 -24.36
C VAL A 15 14.43 -46.23 -22.88
N VAL A 16 15.13 -46.90 -21.96
CA VAL A 16 14.99 -46.65 -20.51
C VAL A 16 15.47 -45.24 -20.12
N LEU A 17 16.64 -44.82 -20.62
CA LEU A 17 17.17 -43.47 -20.36
C LEU A 17 16.24 -42.39 -20.94
N GLY A 18 15.71 -42.60 -22.13
CA GLY A 18 14.71 -41.73 -22.75
C GLY A 18 13.47 -41.61 -21.88
N GLY A 19 12.92 -42.74 -21.42
CA GLY A 19 11.78 -42.77 -20.52
C GLY A 19 12.01 -41.99 -19.22
N ILE A 20 13.15 -42.21 -18.55
CA ILE A 20 13.52 -41.48 -17.32
C ILE A 20 13.65 -39.97 -17.60
N SER A 21 14.30 -39.59 -18.70
CA SER A 21 14.46 -38.18 -19.08
C SER A 21 13.11 -37.50 -19.35
N CYS A 22 12.17 -38.19 -19.99
CA CYS A 22 10.81 -37.70 -20.22
C CYS A 22 10.06 -37.49 -18.90
N ILE A 23 10.17 -38.42 -17.95
CA ILE A 23 9.54 -38.29 -16.62
C ILE A 23 10.11 -37.08 -15.86
N ILE A 24 11.44 -36.93 -15.86
CA ILE A 24 12.11 -35.78 -15.22
C ILE A 24 11.66 -34.47 -15.87
N LEU A 25 11.60 -34.42 -17.20
CA LEU A 25 11.17 -33.24 -17.94
C LEU A 25 9.73 -32.87 -17.58
N ILE A 26 8.80 -33.84 -17.60
CA ILE A 26 7.40 -33.62 -17.23
C ILE A 26 7.29 -33.07 -15.80
N PHE A 27 7.99 -33.68 -14.84
CA PHE A 27 7.99 -33.20 -13.45
C PHE A 27 8.59 -31.79 -13.32
N SER A 28 9.68 -31.49 -14.03
CA SER A 28 10.33 -30.18 -13.98
C SER A 28 9.44 -29.07 -14.54
N VAL A 29 8.71 -29.34 -15.63
CA VAL A 29 7.75 -28.39 -16.23
C VAL A 29 6.58 -28.16 -15.30
N LEU A 30 6.03 -29.22 -14.69
CA LEU A 30 4.94 -29.09 -13.71
C LEU A 30 5.36 -28.25 -12.50
N LEU A 31 6.56 -28.49 -11.96
CA LEU A 31 7.09 -27.70 -10.85
C LEU A 31 7.31 -26.23 -11.24
N ALA A 32 7.83 -25.97 -12.44
CA ALA A 32 8.04 -24.61 -12.95
C ALA A 32 6.71 -23.84 -13.07
N ILE A 33 5.67 -24.48 -13.63
CA ILE A 33 4.34 -23.88 -13.77
C ILE A 33 3.73 -23.62 -12.38
N CYS A 34 3.79 -24.58 -11.46
CA CYS A 34 3.27 -24.44 -10.10
C CYS A 34 3.96 -23.30 -9.34
N ASN A 35 5.29 -23.23 -9.38
CA ASN A 35 6.04 -22.17 -8.73
C ASN A 35 5.72 -20.81 -9.34
N GLN A 36 5.70 -20.70 -10.67
CA GLN A 36 5.36 -19.46 -11.36
C GLN A 36 3.94 -18.99 -11.00
N TRP A 37 2.98 -19.91 -10.87
CA TRP A 37 1.61 -19.59 -10.45
C TRP A 37 1.56 -19.04 -9.03
N VAL A 38 2.26 -19.64 -8.08
CA VAL A 38 2.33 -19.16 -6.68
C VAL A 38 2.99 -17.79 -6.60
N TYR A 39 4.12 -17.57 -7.28
CA TYR A 39 4.80 -16.26 -7.31
C TYR A 39 3.91 -15.18 -7.93
N SER A 40 3.32 -15.49 -9.09
CA SER A 40 2.48 -14.54 -9.82
C SER A 40 1.25 -14.17 -9.00
N ARG A 41 0.62 -15.13 -8.29
CA ARG A 41 -0.55 -14.85 -7.46
C ARG A 41 -0.26 -13.89 -6.32
N ASN A 42 0.87 -14.04 -5.64
CA ASN A 42 1.23 -13.16 -4.51
C ASN A 42 1.52 -11.73 -4.98
N ILE A 43 2.28 -11.59 -6.06
CA ILE A 43 2.60 -10.27 -6.65
C ILE A 43 1.33 -9.63 -7.20
N LEU A 44 0.51 -10.39 -7.94
CA LEU A 44 -0.73 -9.91 -8.52
C LEU A 44 -1.72 -9.44 -7.46
N LEU A 45 -1.80 -10.12 -6.30
CA LEU A 45 -2.64 -9.67 -5.19
C LEU A 45 -2.19 -8.32 -4.63
N VAL A 46 -0.88 -8.07 -4.52
CA VAL A 46 -0.33 -6.79 -4.08
C VAL A 46 -0.64 -5.69 -5.11
N LEU A 47 -0.37 -5.96 -6.38
CA LEU A 47 -0.66 -5.02 -7.48
C LEU A 47 -2.15 -4.71 -7.57
N PHE A 48 -3.02 -5.71 -7.39
CA PHE A 48 -4.47 -5.51 -7.37
C PHE A 48 -4.92 -4.67 -6.18
N ARG A 49 -4.38 -4.93 -4.98
CA ARG A 49 -4.65 -4.12 -3.79
C ARG A 49 -4.20 -2.67 -3.98
N LEU A 50 -2.99 -2.47 -4.51
CA LEU A 50 -2.45 -1.15 -4.80
C LEU A 50 -3.26 -0.42 -5.88
N GLY A 51 -3.54 -1.06 -7.01
CA GLY A 51 -4.33 -0.46 -8.09
C GLY A 51 -5.74 -0.09 -7.65
N ARG A 52 -6.40 -0.96 -6.87
CA ARG A 52 -7.72 -0.65 -6.29
C ARG A 52 -7.64 0.48 -5.26
N ALA A 53 -6.58 0.51 -4.45
CA ALA A 53 -6.33 1.57 -3.49
C ALA A 53 -6.18 2.92 -4.21
N LEU A 54 -5.35 2.96 -5.25
CA LEU A 54 -5.12 4.13 -6.10
C LEU A 54 -6.40 4.63 -6.76
N ALA A 55 -7.19 3.71 -7.30
CA ALA A 55 -8.38 4.05 -8.08
C ALA A 55 -9.56 4.54 -7.22
N ARG A 56 -9.73 4.02 -6.00
CA ARG A 56 -11.00 4.15 -5.24
C ARG A 56 -10.88 4.73 -3.83
N ARG A 57 -9.68 4.91 -3.27
CA ARG A 57 -9.55 5.42 -1.90
C ARG A 57 -9.93 6.88 -1.79
N LYS A 58 -10.58 7.22 -0.68
CA LYS A 58 -10.85 8.60 -0.29
C LYS A 58 -9.72 9.06 0.62
N VAL A 59 -8.94 10.03 0.14
CA VAL A 59 -7.90 10.72 0.89
C VAL A 59 -8.51 12.01 1.42
N VAL A 60 -8.43 12.23 2.73
CA VAL A 60 -8.95 13.44 3.35
C VAL A 60 -7.81 14.23 3.96
N ILE A 61 -7.69 15.50 3.56
CA ILE A 61 -6.70 16.43 4.11
C ILE A 61 -7.42 17.33 5.10
N VAL A 62 -7.01 17.29 6.36
CA VAL A 62 -7.50 18.17 7.44
C VAL A 62 -6.44 19.25 7.66
N ALA A 63 -6.67 20.42 7.08
CA ALA A 63 -5.72 21.53 7.14
C ALA A 63 -6.41 22.87 6.91
N ASN A 64 -5.83 23.96 7.44
CA ASN A 64 -6.28 25.31 7.13
C ASN A 64 -6.10 25.62 5.64
N ALA A 65 -6.84 26.63 5.16
CA ALA A 65 -6.85 27.02 3.75
C ALA A 65 -5.45 27.28 3.17
N GLU A 66 -4.53 27.81 4.00
CA GLU A 66 -3.14 28.11 3.63
C GLU A 66 -2.25 26.88 3.49
N CYS A 67 -2.40 25.87 4.36
CA CYS A 67 -1.53 24.69 4.39
C CYS A 67 -2.06 23.53 3.52
N SER A 68 -3.37 23.51 3.27
CA SER A 68 -4.02 22.49 2.44
C SER A 68 -3.49 22.36 1.00
N PRO A 69 -3.06 23.44 0.29
CA PRO A 69 -2.53 23.34 -1.06
C PRO A 69 -1.18 22.66 -1.09
N ASP A 70 -0.29 22.91 -0.11
CA ASP A 70 1.04 22.30 -0.07
C ASP A 70 0.94 20.77 0.05
N ILE A 71 0.13 20.29 0.99
CA ILE A 71 -0.11 18.86 1.16
C ILE A 71 -0.74 18.25 -0.11
N LYS A 72 -1.72 18.95 -0.69
CA LYS A 72 -2.39 18.46 -1.90
C LYS A 72 -1.43 18.36 -3.08
N ASN A 73 -0.60 19.38 -3.29
CA ASN A 73 0.37 19.42 -4.40
C ASN A 73 1.38 18.28 -4.24
N VAL A 74 1.91 18.05 -3.05
CA VAL A 74 2.81 16.90 -2.78
C VAL A 74 2.18 15.57 -3.21
N LEU A 75 0.88 15.36 -2.95
CA LEU A 75 0.18 14.14 -3.38
C LEU A 75 -0.04 14.09 -4.89
N LEU A 76 -0.46 15.21 -5.50
CA LEU A 76 -0.74 15.28 -6.94
C LEU A 76 0.52 15.15 -7.79
N ASP A 77 1.63 15.79 -7.37
CA ASP A 77 2.93 15.76 -8.06
C ASP A 77 3.52 14.34 -8.12
N SER A 78 3.00 13.41 -7.34
CA SER A 78 3.42 12.01 -7.36
C SER A 78 2.78 11.18 -8.48
N ASP A 79 1.75 11.69 -9.18
CA ASP A 79 0.92 10.97 -10.17
C ASP A 79 0.17 9.73 -9.65
N PHE A 80 0.34 9.39 -8.38
CA PHE A 80 -0.32 8.27 -7.76
C PHE A 80 -1.67 8.62 -7.14
N PHE A 81 -1.93 9.90 -6.87
CA PHE A 81 -3.20 10.32 -6.29
C PHE A 81 -4.02 11.08 -7.32
N ALA A 82 -5.21 10.56 -7.63
CA ALA A 82 -6.16 11.27 -8.47
C ALA A 82 -6.81 12.41 -7.67
N GLU A 83 -6.89 13.61 -8.24
CA GLU A 83 -7.47 14.78 -7.58
C GLU A 83 -8.90 14.53 -7.07
N LYS A 84 -9.73 13.82 -7.85
CA LYS A 84 -11.10 13.43 -7.48
C LYS A 84 -11.20 12.62 -6.17
N ASN A 85 -10.10 11.97 -5.77
CA ASN A 85 -10.03 11.13 -4.58
C ASN A 85 -9.57 11.92 -3.34
N ILE A 86 -9.10 13.16 -3.52
CA ILE A 86 -8.60 14.03 -2.46
C ILE A 86 -9.71 15.01 -2.06
N THR A 87 -10.17 14.93 -0.83
CA THR A 87 -11.11 15.89 -0.24
C THR A 87 -10.39 16.73 0.82
N LYS A 88 -10.52 18.05 0.74
CA LYS A 88 -10.04 18.96 1.79
C LYS A 88 -11.18 19.26 2.75
N ILE A 89 -10.93 19.19 4.05
CA ILE A 89 -11.91 19.54 5.07
C ILE A 89 -11.27 20.47 6.11
N SER A 90 -12.12 21.28 6.74
CA SER A 90 -11.73 22.09 7.88
C SER A 90 -11.67 21.24 9.16
N ARG A 91 -11.04 21.77 10.21
CA ARG A 91 -10.98 21.11 11.53
C ARG A 91 -12.37 20.86 12.14
N TRP A 92 -13.37 21.65 11.75
CA TRP A 92 -14.75 21.59 12.26
C TRP A 92 -15.60 20.50 11.61
N ASP A 93 -15.14 19.89 10.51
CA ASP A 93 -15.92 18.96 9.68
C ASP A 93 -15.55 17.50 9.95
N ILE A 94 -15.32 17.13 11.21
CA ILE A 94 -14.86 15.79 11.62
C ILE A 94 -15.83 14.69 11.12
N GLU A 95 -17.12 14.98 10.97
CA GLU A 95 -18.10 14.05 10.41
C GLU A 95 -17.77 13.60 8.98
N ASN A 96 -17.11 14.44 8.20
CA ASN A 96 -16.69 14.14 6.82
C ASN A 96 -15.50 13.17 6.74
N LEU A 97 -14.88 12.83 7.87
CA LEU A 97 -13.90 11.74 7.99
C LEU A 97 -14.54 10.36 7.84
N LYS A 98 -15.87 10.23 7.96
CA LYS A 98 -16.56 8.95 7.79
C LYS A 98 -16.30 8.39 6.38
N GLY A 99 -15.76 7.17 6.35
CA GLY A 99 -15.41 6.48 5.11
C GLY A 99 -14.11 6.94 4.44
N ALA A 100 -13.36 7.86 5.05
CA ALA A 100 -11.99 8.13 4.65
C ALA A 100 -11.11 6.90 4.90
N THR A 101 -10.22 6.62 3.95
CA THR A 101 -9.27 5.50 4.05
C THR A 101 -7.86 5.97 4.41
N LEU A 102 -7.51 7.19 4.01
CA LEU A 102 -6.26 7.85 4.37
C LEU A 102 -6.60 9.28 4.79
N ILE A 103 -6.14 9.68 5.97
CA ILE A 103 -6.37 11.00 6.54
C ILE A 103 -5.00 11.63 6.75
N ILE A 104 -4.81 12.83 6.22
CA ILE A 104 -3.59 13.60 6.40
C ILE A 104 -3.97 14.85 7.16
N ALA A 105 -3.56 14.93 8.43
CA ALA A 105 -3.89 16.02 9.32
C ALA A 105 -2.68 16.94 9.52
N HIS A 106 -2.82 18.21 9.21
CA HIS A 106 -1.78 19.21 9.44
C HIS A 106 -1.70 19.55 10.93
N TYR A 107 -0.59 19.21 11.58
CA TYR A 107 -0.47 19.24 13.04
C TYR A 107 -0.86 20.59 13.65
N LYS A 108 -0.31 21.69 13.15
CA LYS A 108 -0.61 23.04 13.69
C LYS A 108 -2.08 23.42 13.54
N THR A 109 -2.77 22.88 12.53
CA THR A 109 -4.21 23.12 12.33
C THR A 109 -5.04 22.37 13.36
N VAL A 110 -4.65 21.13 13.65
CA VAL A 110 -5.46 20.18 14.41
C VAL A 110 -4.95 19.95 15.83
N ALA A 111 -3.94 20.69 16.29
CA ALA A 111 -3.26 20.40 17.55
C ALA A 111 -4.26 20.32 18.72
N ASP A 112 -5.17 21.28 18.82
CA ASP A 112 -6.19 21.34 19.88
C ASP A 112 -7.24 20.22 19.76
N ASP A 113 -7.56 19.82 18.52
CA ASP A 113 -8.65 18.89 18.20
C ASP A 113 -8.14 17.45 17.93
N LEU A 114 -6.83 17.21 18.04
CA LEU A 114 -6.20 15.93 17.73
C LEU A 114 -6.76 14.76 18.56
N PRO A 115 -7.03 14.92 19.87
CA PRO A 115 -7.70 13.89 20.67
C PRO A 115 -9.10 13.55 20.16
N GLU A 116 -9.86 14.56 19.71
CA GLU A 116 -11.20 14.39 19.19
C GLU A 116 -11.19 13.67 17.84
N ILE A 117 -10.31 14.08 16.92
CA ILE A 117 -10.10 13.41 15.62
C ILE A 117 -9.76 11.93 15.84
N ILE A 118 -8.81 11.64 16.72
CA ILE A 118 -8.41 10.26 17.04
C ILE A 118 -9.55 9.49 17.72
N GLY A 119 -10.36 10.15 18.55
CA GLY A 119 -11.55 9.59 19.17
C GLY A 119 -12.64 9.22 18.15
N ALA A 120 -12.95 10.13 17.22
CA ALA A 120 -13.92 9.94 16.15
C ALA A 120 -13.52 8.81 15.18
N LEU A 121 -12.23 8.57 15.02
CA LEU A 121 -11.73 7.44 14.23
C LEU A 121 -11.85 6.11 14.96
N LYS A 122 -11.81 6.09 16.31
CA LYS A 122 -12.00 4.88 17.12
C LYS A 122 -13.41 4.30 17.01
N SER A 123 -14.43 5.14 16.80
CA SER A 123 -15.83 4.68 16.68
C SER A 123 -16.15 4.05 15.32
N ASN A 124 -15.29 4.24 14.31
CA ASN A 124 -15.41 3.64 12.97
C ASN A 124 -14.79 2.22 12.92
N THR A 125 -15.19 1.34 13.85
CA THR A 125 -14.61 0.00 14.09
C THR A 125 -14.59 -0.91 12.85
N ASP A 126 -15.40 -0.62 11.82
CA ASP A 126 -15.53 -1.44 10.61
C ASP A 126 -14.58 -1.06 9.45
N LYS A 127 -13.86 0.07 9.51
CA LYS A 127 -13.01 0.53 8.39
C LYS A 127 -11.55 0.68 8.79
N ARG A 128 -10.66 0.09 7.99
CA ARG A 128 -9.21 0.34 8.08
C ARG A 128 -8.94 1.76 7.58
N TYR A 129 -8.70 2.68 8.49
CA TYR A 129 -8.19 4.01 8.20
C TYR A 129 -6.70 4.08 8.52
N ALA A 130 -6.01 5.01 7.88
CA ALA A 130 -4.69 5.46 8.27
C ALA A 130 -4.70 6.97 8.53
N LEU A 131 -4.00 7.39 9.59
CA LEU A 131 -3.85 8.79 9.96
C LEU A 131 -2.36 9.17 9.86
N ILE A 132 -2.07 10.14 9.01
CA ILE A 132 -0.74 10.76 8.93
C ILE A 132 -0.86 12.15 9.52
N VAL A 133 -0.18 12.39 10.63
CA VAL A 133 -0.03 13.73 11.19
C VAL A 133 1.19 14.36 10.52
N TYR A 134 0.97 15.40 9.72
CA TYR A 134 2.04 16.15 9.06
C TYR A 134 2.43 17.36 9.92
N ALA A 135 3.65 17.33 10.46
CA ALA A 135 4.22 18.39 11.28
C ALA A 135 5.55 18.87 10.65
N PRO A 136 5.49 19.82 9.70
CA PRO A 136 6.69 20.42 9.12
C PRO A 136 7.63 20.97 10.19
N THR A 137 8.94 20.81 9.97
CA THR A 137 9.95 21.09 11.02
C THR A 137 10.05 22.60 11.33
N ASP A 138 9.68 23.44 10.37
CA ASP A 138 9.60 24.90 10.44
C ASP A 138 8.39 25.41 11.25
N GLN A 139 7.48 24.54 11.67
CA GLN A 139 6.24 24.92 12.36
C GLN A 139 6.22 24.59 13.86
N GLY A 140 7.39 24.25 14.41
CA GLY A 140 7.56 23.97 15.83
C GLY A 140 7.49 22.48 16.18
N ARG A 141 7.71 22.21 17.47
CA ARG A 141 7.79 20.84 17.99
C ARG A 141 6.40 20.32 18.37
N VAL A 142 6.15 19.05 18.06
CA VAL A 142 4.98 18.31 18.54
C VAL A 142 5.10 18.06 20.05
N SER A 143 4.03 18.31 20.81
CA SER A 143 4.04 18.09 22.26
C SER A 143 4.22 16.62 22.59
N ASP A 144 4.85 16.32 23.73
CA ASP A 144 5.10 14.93 24.14
C ASP A 144 3.79 14.17 24.43
N GLU A 145 2.75 14.89 24.85
CA GLU A 145 1.38 14.37 25.00
C GLU A 145 0.79 13.92 23.65
N HIS A 146 0.86 14.78 22.62
CA HIS A 146 0.37 14.44 21.29
C HIS A 146 1.18 13.31 20.65
N MET A 147 2.50 13.29 20.87
CA MET A 147 3.36 12.19 20.41
C MET A 147 2.92 10.85 21.01
N THR A 148 2.65 10.85 22.32
CA THR A 148 2.19 9.65 23.03
C THR A 148 0.82 9.20 22.49
N LEU A 149 -0.10 10.14 22.27
CA LEU A 149 -1.42 9.86 21.74
C LEU A 149 -1.38 9.25 20.31
N ILE A 150 -0.56 9.83 19.42
CA ILE A 150 -0.33 9.33 18.06
C ILE A 150 0.24 7.91 18.11
N ASN A 151 1.26 7.67 18.95
CA ASN A 151 1.95 6.38 19.03
C ASN A 151 1.09 5.25 19.62
N GLN A 152 0.07 5.57 20.43
CA GLN A 152 -0.86 4.59 20.98
C GLN A 152 -1.85 4.04 19.93
N LYS A 153 -1.93 4.64 18.74
CA LYS A 153 -2.94 4.29 17.72
C LYS A 153 -2.31 3.52 16.58
N ARG A 154 -2.96 2.42 16.20
CA ARG A 154 -2.57 1.64 15.01
C ARG A 154 -2.79 2.49 13.75
N ASN A 155 -1.97 2.23 12.73
CA ASN A 155 -2.03 2.92 11.44
C ASN A 155 -1.99 4.45 11.55
N THR A 156 -1.31 4.95 12.59
CA THR A 156 -1.07 6.37 12.80
C THR A 156 0.43 6.63 12.77
N THR A 157 0.86 7.67 12.06
CA THR A 157 2.26 8.08 11.98
C THR A 157 2.38 9.59 12.11
N LEU A 158 3.54 10.05 12.54
CA LEU A 158 3.95 11.44 12.51
C LEU A 158 5.04 11.60 11.46
N VAL A 159 4.86 12.53 10.53
CA VAL A 159 5.85 12.83 9.49
C VAL A 159 6.15 14.33 9.46
N ASN A 160 7.41 14.66 9.23
CA ASN A 160 7.91 16.03 9.19
C ASN A 160 8.50 16.45 7.83
N MET A 161 8.66 15.49 6.91
CA MET A 161 9.22 15.70 5.58
C MET A 161 8.22 15.31 4.49
N ARG A 162 8.17 16.06 3.39
CA ARG A 162 7.27 15.80 2.25
C ARG A 162 7.48 14.41 1.63
N GLY A 163 8.74 13.99 1.46
CA GLY A 163 9.05 12.65 0.93
C GLY A 163 8.60 11.52 1.86
N ARG A 164 8.67 11.72 3.18
CA ARG A 164 8.16 10.78 4.19
C ARG A 164 6.64 10.72 4.18
N LEU A 165 5.97 11.87 4.06
CA LEU A 165 4.52 11.94 3.90
C LEU A 165 4.04 11.09 2.72
N LEU A 166 4.67 11.23 1.55
CA LEU A 166 4.36 10.40 0.39
C LEU A 166 4.62 8.92 0.66
N SER A 167 5.81 8.58 1.15
CA SER A 167 6.21 7.19 1.40
C SER A 167 5.23 6.49 2.35
N ASP A 168 4.87 7.13 3.46
CA ASP A 168 3.94 6.58 4.44
C ASP A 168 2.51 6.50 3.86
N ALA A 169 2.09 7.48 3.06
CA ALA A 169 0.82 7.42 2.34
C ALA A 169 0.75 6.19 1.41
N PHE A 170 1.81 5.86 0.68
CA PHE A 170 1.89 4.62 -0.12
C PHE A 170 1.77 3.37 0.72
N VAL A 171 2.55 3.28 1.79
CA VAL A 171 2.55 2.11 2.69
C VAL A 171 1.16 1.91 3.27
N TYR A 172 0.49 2.98 3.67
CA TYR A 172 -0.87 2.88 4.17
C TYR A 172 -1.89 2.50 3.10
N MET A 173 -1.74 2.98 1.87
CA MET A 173 -2.58 2.52 0.76
C MET A 173 -2.48 1.01 0.48
N MET A 174 -1.33 0.38 0.77
CA MET A 174 -1.14 -1.07 0.60
C MET A 174 -1.65 -1.90 1.78
N THR A 175 -1.54 -1.39 3.00
CA THR A 175 -1.75 -2.15 4.25
C THR A 175 -3.16 -2.05 4.82
N THR A 176 -3.80 -0.89 4.63
CA THR A 176 -5.22 -0.70 4.99
C THR A 176 -6.15 -1.18 3.89
#